data_AF-A0A7G5YWD3-F1
#
_entry.id   AF-A0A7G5YWD3-F1
#
_cell.length_a   1.000
_cell.length_b   1.000
_cell.length_c   1.000
_cell.angle_alpha   90.00
_cell.angle_beta   90.00
_cell.angle_gamma   90.00
#
_symmetry.space_group_name_H-M   'P 1'
#
loop_
_entity.id
_entity.type
_entity.pdbx_description
1 polymer ?
#
loop_
_entity_poly.entity_id
_entity_poly.type
_entity_poly.pdbx_seq_one_letter_code
_entity_poly.pdbx_strand_id
1 'polypeptide(L)'
;MTKSAAEQKPLLSPNMICVAQDATSSTFSNMTVGHSIFGASNFFNSAFHRSNFESTHFSACEFDGAVMENCSLRAVQLKNCDVDGLVIDGINIGSLLKLLLVK
;
A
#
# COMPACT_ATOMS: atom_id res chain seq x y z
N MET A 1 -11.42 0.64 -36.17
CA MET A 1 -10.64 1.75 -35.56
C MET A 1 -10.60 1.55 -34.06
N THR A 2 -9.73 0.67 -33.56
CA THR A 2 -9.46 0.51 -32.13
C THR A 2 -8.63 1.72 -31.71
N LYS A 3 -9.21 2.62 -30.91
CA LYS A 3 -8.43 3.67 -30.26
C LYS A 3 -7.35 2.96 -29.45
N SER A 4 -6.09 3.03 -29.91
CA SER A 4 -4.93 2.68 -29.12
C SER A 4 -5.08 3.43 -27.81
N ALA A 5 -5.21 2.72 -26.70
CA ALA A 5 -5.14 3.33 -25.39
C ALA A 5 -3.83 4.11 -25.38
N ALA A 6 -3.91 5.43 -25.35
CA ALA A 6 -2.73 6.26 -25.17
C ALA A 6 -2.09 5.77 -23.88
N GLU A 7 -0.84 5.33 -23.97
CA GLU A 7 -0.05 4.83 -22.85
C GLU A 7 0.11 5.99 -21.87
N GLN A 8 -0.83 6.14 -20.93
CA GLN A 8 -0.77 7.16 -19.91
C GLN A 8 0.41 6.81 -19.02
N LYS A 9 1.41 7.70 -18.99
CA LYS A 9 2.56 7.55 -18.12
C LYS A 9 2.04 7.37 -16.68
N PRO A 10 2.43 6.29 -15.99
CA PRO A 10 1.93 6.02 -14.65
C PRO A 10 2.32 7.14 -13.70
N LEU A 11 1.39 7.51 -12.80
CA LEU A 11 1.56 8.58 -11.81
C LEU A 11 2.70 8.29 -10.83
N LEU A 12 2.89 7.02 -10.49
CA LEU A 12 3.96 6.53 -9.64
C LEU A 12 4.77 5.49 -10.41
N SER A 13 6.08 5.50 -10.21
CA SER A 13 7.02 4.55 -10.79
C SER A 13 7.82 3.84 -9.69
N PRO A 14 8.56 2.76 -10.01
CA PRO A 14 9.50 2.16 -9.08
C PRO A 14 10.63 3.11 -8.68
N ASN A 15 11.34 2.78 -7.60
CA ASN A 15 12.50 3.52 -7.09
C ASN A 15 12.20 4.97 -6.69
N MET A 16 11.02 5.22 -6.14
CA MET A 16 10.59 6.55 -5.72
C MET A 16 10.72 6.75 -4.21
N ILE A 17 10.91 8.00 -3.80
CA ILE A 17 10.73 8.42 -2.40
C ILE A 17 9.51 9.32 -2.35
N CYS A 18 8.48 8.89 -1.65
CA CYS A 18 7.22 9.59 -1.45
C CYS A 18 7.02 9.82 0.05
N VAL A 19 7.04 11.07 0.49
CA VAL A 19 6.90 11.40 1.91
C VAL A 19 5.77 12.39 2.14
N ALA A 20 5.12 12.31 3.31
CA ALA A 20 4.06 13.23 3.71
C ALA A 20 2.91 13.36 2.70
N GLN A 21 2.51 12.24 2.09
CA GLN A 21 1.38 12.22 1.16
C GLN A 21 0.07 12.05 1.93
N ASP A 22 -0.97 12.76 1.51
CA ASP A 22 -2.35 12.47 1.91
C ASP A 22 -3.05 11.73 0.77
N ALA A 23 -3.33 10.47 1.02
CA ALA A 23 -4.00 9.56 0.11
C ALA A 23 -5.23 8.94 0.78
N THR A 24 -5.85 9.64 1.73
CA THR A 24 -7.04 9.18 2.45
C THR A 24 -8.17 8.81 1.48
N SER A 25 -8.85 7.68 1.73
CA SER A 25 -10.00 7.19 0.95
C SER A 25 -9.75 7.11 -0.57
N SER A 26 -8.51 6.82 -0.95
CA SER A 26 -8.09 6.76 -2.36
C SER A 26 -8.03 5.31 -2.86
N THR A 27 -8.13 5.11 -4.17
CA THR A 27 -8.00 3.80 -4.81
C THR A 27 -6.78 3.76 -5.71
N PHE A 28 -5.96 2.73 -5.53
CA PHE A 28 -4.73 2.48 -6.25
C PHE A 28 -4.78 1.13 -6.93
N SER A 29 -4.95 1.13 -8.26
CA SER A 29 -5.13 -0.10 -9.03
C SER A 29 -4.06 -0.26 -10.10
N ASN A 30 -3.53 -1.48 -10.22
CA ASN A 30 -2.52 -1.84 -11.23
C ASN A 30 -1.25 -0.97 -11.18
N MET A 31 -0.79 -0.60 -9.97
CA MET A 31 0.42 0.20 -9.82
C MET A 31 1.68 -0.67 -9.85
N THR A 32 2.75 -0.12 -10.40
CA THR A 32 4.09 -0.72 -10.34
C THR A 32 5.02 0.25 -9.63
N VAL A 33 5.18 0.06 -8.31
CA VAL A 33 5.90 1.01 -7.43
C VAL A 33 6.94 0.32 -6.55
N GLY A 34 7.39 -0.87 -6.94
CA GLY A 34 8.41 -1.62 -6.21
C GLY A 34 9.70 -0.82 -5.97
N HIS A 35 10.48 -1.27 -5.00
CA HIS A 35 11.75 -0.65 -4.57
C HIS A 35 11.60 0.83 -4.15
N SER A 36 10.41 1.23 -3.72
CA SER A 36 10.14 2.62 -3.29
C SER A 36 10.15 2.77 -1.77
N ILE A 37 10.14 4.02 -1.31
CA ILE A 37 10.00 4.38 0.09
C ILE A 37 8.78 5.29 0.22
N PHE A 38 7.85 4.90 1.09
CA PHE A 38 6.74 5.72 1.53
C PHE A 38 6.94 6.08 3.00
N GLY A 39 6.97 7.38 3.30
CA GLY A 39 7.22 7.88 4.65
C GLY A 39 6.12 8.82 5.12
N ALA A 40 5.72 8.76 6.38
CA ALA A 40 4.82 9.73 7.00
C ALA A 40 3.54 10.00 6.17
N SER A 41 3.04 8.99 5.46
CA SER A 41 1.94 9.15 4.48
C SER A 41 0.66 8.50 4.98
N ASN A 42 -0.47 9.13 4.68
CA ASN A 42 -1.79 8.70 5.14
C ASN A 42 -2.51 7.90 4.05
N PHE A 43 -2.80 6.64 4.33
CA PHE A 43 -3.60 5.73 3.49
C PHE A 43 -4.88 5.26 4.21
N PHE A 44 -5.37 6.05 5.17
CA PHE A 44 -6.59 5.75 5.91
C PHE A 44 -7.76 5.47 4.96
N ASN A 45 -8.44 4.34 5.17
CA ASN A 45 -9.59 3.91 4.37
C ASN A 45 -9.31 3.80 2.85
N SER A 46 -8.06 3.58 2.46
CA SER A 46 -7.66 3.47 1.05
C SER A 46 -7.57 2.04 0.57
N ALA A 47 -7.73 1.85 -0.74
CA ALA A 47 -7.77 0.54 -1.35
C ALA A 47 -6.62 0.38 -2.36
N PHE A 48 -5.91 -0.74 -2.29
CA PHE A 48 -4.86 -1.14 -3.19
C PHE A 48 -5.22 -2.45 -3.85
N HIS A 49 -5.32 -2.47 -5.17
CA HIS A 49 -5.69 -3.66 -5.93
C HIS A 49 -4.67 -3.95 -7.02
N ARG A 50 -4.28 -5.23 -7.16
CA ARG A 50 -3.44 -5.72 -8.27
C ARG A 50 -2.15 -4.91 -8.45
N SER A 51 -1.57 -4.43 -7.35
CA SER A 51 -0.41 -3.53 -7.37
C SER A 51 0.86 -4.23 -6.89
N ASN A 52 2.00 -3.84 -7.46
CA ASN A 52 3.30 -4.37 -7.10
C ASN A 52 4.06 -3.40 -6.18
N PHE A 53 4.25 -3.82 -4.93
CA PHE A 53 5.02 -3.13 -3.89
C PHE A 53 6.31 -3.88 -3.53
N GLU A 54 6.79 -4.79 -4.36
CA GLU A 54 7.99 -5.59 -4.06
C GLU A 54 9.15 -4.72 -3.56
N SER A 55 9.79 -5.13 -2.46
CA SER A 55 10.89 -4.40 -1.79
C SER A 55 10.59 -2.95 -1.39
N THR A 56 9.30 -2.60 -1.23
CA THR A 56 8.89 -1.26 -0.80
C THR A 56 8.95 -1.14 0.72
N HIS A 57 9.41 0.00 1.20
CA HIS A 57 9.46 0.32 2.63
C HIS A 57 8.41 1.37 2.96
N PHE A 58 7.49 1.04 3.85
CA PHE A 58 6.57 2.00 4.46
C PHE A 58 7.05 2.32 5.87
N SER A 59 7.19 3.61 6.18
CA SER A 59 7.69 4.09 7.46
C SER A 59 6.77 5.18 8.01
N ALA A 60 6.26 4.99 9.23
CA ALA A 60 5.35 5.95 9.86
C ALA A 60 4.12 6.28 8.99
N CYS A 61 3.57 5.28 8.30
CA CYS A 61 2.37 5.43 7.48
C CYS A 61 1.11 5.00 8.24
N GLU A 62 -0.01 5.58 7.87
CA GLU A 62 -1.33 5.22 8.43
C GLU A 62 -2.06 4.29 7.46
N PHE A 63 -2.39 3.07 7.89
CA PHE A 63 -3.16 2.09 7.11
C PHE A 63 -4.46 1.66 7.79
N ASP A 64 -4.92 2.39 8.81
CA ASP A 64 -6.19 2.04 9.45
C ASP A 64 -7.35 2.08 8.42
N GLY A 65 -8.16 1.02 8.42
CA GLY A 65 -9.19 0.76 7.41
C GLY A 65 -8.69 0.51 5.98
N ALA A 66 -7.38 0.48 5.71
CA ALA A 66 -6.88 0.25 4.37
C ALA A 66 -7.00 -1.22 3.95
N VAL A 67 -7.19 -1.45 2.65
CA VAL A 67 -7.34 -2.79 2.07
C VAL A 67 -6.31 -3.01 0.97
N MET A 68 -5.55 -4.11 1.04
CA MET A 68 -4.62 -4.56 0.01
C MET A 68 -5.08 -5.92 -0.52
N GLU A 69 -5.46 -5.97 -1.80
CA GLU A 69 -5.93 -7.20 -2.45
C GLU A 69 -5.17 -7.50 -3.73
N ASN A 70 -4.77 -8.76 -3.88
CA ASN A 70 -4.03 -9.23 -5.05
C ASN A 70 -2.75 -8.41 -5.28
N CYS A 71 -2.11 -7.95 -4.20
CA CYS A 71 -0.90 -7.14 -4.26
C CYS A 71 0.35 -8.01 -4.10
N SER A 72 1.42 -7.70 -4.84
CA SER A 72 2.73 -8.28 -4.54
C SER A 72 3.36 -7.53 -3.38
N LEU A 73 3.47 -8.19 -2.23
CA LEU A 73 4.07 -7.66 -1.00
C LEU A 73 5.41 -8.34 -0.66
N ARG A 74 6.08 -8.94 -1.66
CA ARG A 74 7.37 -9.61 -1.47
C ARG A 74 8.40 -8.64 -0.91
N ALA A 75 9.06 -9.01 0.18
CA ALA A 75 10.09 -8.20 0.84
C ALA A 75 9.62 -6.78 1.25
N VAL A 76 8.31 -6.57 1.42
CA VAL A 76 7.78 -5.30 1.96
C VAL A 76 8.10 -5.19 3.44
N GLN A 77 8.39 -3.97 3.88
CA GLN A 77 8.53 -3.64 5.29
C GLN A 77 7.50 -2.58 5.68
N LEU A 78 6.75 -2.84 6.74
CA LEU A 78 5.89 -1.88 7.43
C LEU A 78 6.56 -1.56 8.76
N LYS A 79 7.15 -0.37 8.89
CA LYS A 79 7.85 0.05 10.11
C LYS A 79 7.14 1.25 10.74
N ASN A 80 6.85 1.15 12.03
CA ASN A 80 6.15 2.21 12.78
C ASN A 80 4.84 2.65 12.11
N CYS A 81 4.18 1.78 11.35
CA CYS A 81 2.93 2.10 10.68
C CYS A 81 1.75 1.70 11.56
N ASP A 82 0.67 2.48 11.51
CA ASP A 82 -0.61 2.01 12.04
C ASP A 82 -1.23 1.01 11.06
N VAL A 83 -1.54 -0.18 11.55
CA VAL A 83 -2.10 -1.30 10.79
C VAL A 83 -3.32 -1.91 11.47
N ASP A 84 -3.93 -1.20 12.42
CA ASP A 84 -5.00 -1.74 13.27
C ASP A 84 -6.21 -2.25 12.46
N GLY A 85 -6.62 -1.50 11.44
CA GLY A 85 -7.66 -1.89 10.49
C GLY A 85 -7.15 -2.39 9.13
N LEU A 86 -5.84 -2.56 8.94
CA LEU A 86 -5.28 -3.00 7.65
C LEU A 86 -5.76 -4.43 7.34
N VAL A 87 -6.30 -4.62 6.14
CA VAL A 87 -6.68 -5.93 5.60
C VAL A 87 -5.80 -6.29 4.42
N ILE A 88 -5.18 -7.47 4.45
CA ILE A 88 -4.41 -8.03 3.33
C ILE A 88 -5.06 -9.33 2.90
N ASP A 89 -5.57 -9.38 1.66
CA ASP A 89 -6.25 -10.54 1.07
C ASP A 89 -7.30 -11.17 2.02
N GLY A 90 -8.12 -10.32 2.64
CA GLY A 90 -9.18 -10.71 3.56
C GLY A 90 -8.74 -10.98 5.01
N ILE A 91 -7.45 -10.90 5.31
CA ILE A 91 -6.91 -11.08 6.66
C ILE A 91 -6.73 -9.72 7.34
N ASN A 92 -7.41 -9.50 8.46
CA ASN A 92 -7.20 -8.31 9.28
C ASN A 92 -5.89 -8.43 10.07
N ILE A 93 -4.91 -7.61 9.70
CA ILE A 93 -3.54 -7.65 10.22
C ILE A 93 -3.48 -7.16 11.67
N GLY A 94 -4.15 -6.06 12.00
CA GLY A 94 -4.15 -5.54 13.37
C GLY A 94 -4.73 -6.54 14.38
N SER A 95 -5.83 -7.20 14.04
CA SER A 95 -6.44 -8.25 14.85
C SER A 95 -5.53 -9.47 14.97
N LEU A 96 -4.90 -9.90 13.88
CA LEU A 96 -3.93 -11.00 13.90
C LEU A 96 -2.74 -10.68 14.82
N LEU A 97 -2.18 -9.48 14.74
CA LEU A 97 -1.07 -9.06 15.60
C LEU A 97 -1.49 -9.00 17.07
N LYS A 98 -2.67 -8.47 17.38
CA LYS A 98 -3.21 -8.44 18.76
C LYS A 98 -3.31 -9.85 19.34
N LEU A 99 -3.75 -10.84 18.56
CA LEU A 99 -3.78 -12.24 19.00
C LEU A 99 -2.39 -12.84 19.26
N LEU A 100 -1.35 -12.37 18.55
CA LEU A 100 0.02 -12.85 18.70
C LEU A 100 0.79 -12.15 19.83
N LEU A 101 0.42 -10.91 20.16
CA LEU A 101 1.11 -10.07 21.15
C LEU A 101 0.50 -10.16 22.55
N VAL A 102 -0.75 -10.57 22.66
CA VAL A 102 -1.38 -10.87 23.95
C VAL A 102 -0.98 -12.29 24.37
N LYS A 103 0.07 -12.37 25.21
CA LYS A 103 0.35 -13.56 26.04
C LYS A 103 -0.41 -13.45 27.37
#